data_AF-A0A1C7DBY6-F1
#
_entry.id   AF-A0A1C7DBY6-F1
#
_cell.length_a   1.000
_cell.length_b   1.000
_cell.length_c   1.000
_cell.angle_alpha   90.00
_cell.angle_beta   90.00
_cell.angle_gamma   90.00
#
_symmetry.space_group_name_H-M   'P 1'
#
loop_
_entity.id
_entity.type
_entity.pdbx_description
1 polymer ?
#
loop_
_entity_poly.entity_id
_entity_poly.type
_entity_poly.pdbx_seq_one_letter_code
_entity_poly.pdbx_strand_id
1 'polypeptide(L)'
;MNMKLVQGIGIALLSVTALTFLVFGYLDVAVLFMTMLFVLTNSFRYRHMKTLGMHREAKWMLVMTIIFGVLFFVVLATILV
;
A
#
# COMPACT_ATOMS: atom_id res chain seq x y z
N MET A 1 -17.44 11.08 7.94
CA MET A 1 -16.61 9.98 8.50
C MET A 1 -15.18 10.48 8.64
N ASN A 2 -14.49 10.21 9.76
CA ASN A 2 -13.12 10.69 9.99
C ASN A 2 -12.16 10.03 8.99
N MET A 3 -11.55 10.82 8.09
CA MET A 3 -10.68 10.30 7.04
C MET A 3 -9.53 9.45 7.60
N LYS A 4 -8.98 9.81 8.77
CA LYS A 4 -7.93 9.03 9.44
C LYS A 4 -8.41 7.65 9.88
N LEU A 5 -9.67 7.55 10.31
CA LEU A 5 -10.29 6.29 10.71
C LEU A 5 -10.49 5.37 9.49
N VAL A 6 -10.98 5.92 8.37
CA VAL A 6 -11.15 5.16 7.12
C VAL A 6 -9.81 4.60 6.64
N GLN A 7 -8.76 5.41 6.72
CA GLN A 7 -7.40 4.99 6.37
C GLN A 7 -6.88 3.89 7.29
N GLY A 8 -7.05 4.05 8.61
CA GLY A 8 -6.64 3.04 9.58
C GLY A 8 -7.35 1.70 9.39
N ILE A 9 -8.66 1.73 9.18
CA ILE A 9 -9.46 0.52 8.90
C ILE A 9 -9.01 -0.15 7.60
N GLY A 10 -8.81 0.64 6.53
CA GLY A 10 -8.35 0.10 5.24
C GLY A 10 -6.98 -0.57 5.33
N ILE A 11 -6.03 0.06 6.03
CA ILE A 11 -4.69 -0.52 6.28
C ILE A 11 -4.80 -1.81 7.11
N ALA A 12 -5.60 -1.79 8.18
CA ALA A 12 -5.76 -2.96 9.04
C ALA A 12 -6.36 -4.15 8.28
N LEU A 13 -7.42 -3.92 7.50
CA LEU A 13 -8.05 -4.96 6.68
C LEU A 13 -7.07 -5.53 5.66
N LEU A 14 -6.38 -4.69 4.90
CA LEU A 14 -5.40 -5.14 3.91
C LEU A 14 -4.22 -5.91 4.54
N SER A 15 -3.77 -5.48 5.72
CA SER A 15 -2.71 -6.16 6.47
C SER A 15 -3.16 -7.56 6.90
N VAL A 16 -4.37 -7.68 7.46
CA VAL A 16 -4.95 -8.97 7.86
C VAL A 16 -5.11 -9.86 6.64
N THR A 17 -5.70 -9.36 5.55
CA THR A 17 -5.88 -10.11 4.31
C THR A 17 -4.55 -10.61 3.74
N ALA A 18 -3.53 -9.74 3.63
CA ALA A 18 -2.21 -10.13 3.16
C ALA A 18 -1.59 -11.23 4.05
N LEU A 19 -1.70 -11.09 5.37
CA LEU A 19 -1.19 -12.08 6.32
C LEU A 19 -1.93 -13.42 6.21
N THR A 20 -3.25 -13.41 6.04
CA THR A 20 -4.05 -14.63 5.85
C THR A 20 -3.60 -15.40 4.61
N PHE A 21 -3.45 -14.72 3.47
CA PHE A 21 -2.97 -15.36 2.24
C PHE A 21 -1.53 -15.86 2.37
N LEU A 22 -0.66 -15.12 3.07
CA LEU A 22 0.70 -15.55 3.36
C LEU A 22 0.73 -16.85 4.18
N VAL A 23 -0.06 -16.92 5.25
CA VAL A 23 -0.14 -18.10 6.14
C VAL A 23 -0.69 -19.32 5.40
N PHE A 24 -1.62 -19.13 4.46
CA PHE A 24 -2.16 -20.21 3.63
C PHE A 24 -1.31 -20.56 2.40
N GLY A 25 -0.16 -19.91 2.23
CA GLY A 25 0.78 -20.20 1.13
C GLY A 25 0.38 -19.63 -0.23
N TYR A 26 -0.66 -18.80 -0.30
CA TYR A 26 -1.06 -18.09 -1.52
C TYR A 26 -0.17 -16.85 -1.73
N LEU A 27 1.11 -17.08 -2.03
CA LEU A 27 2.14 -16.04 -2.03
C LEU A 27 1.86 -14.92 -3.03
N ASP A 28 1.41 -15.22 -4.25
CA ASP A 28 1.16 -14.20 -5.27
C ASP A 28 0.04 -13.24 -4.84
N VAL A 29 -1.04 -13.78 -4.28
CA VAL A 29 -2.15 -13.00 -3.73
C VAL A 29 -1.71 -12.21 -2.50
N ALA A 30 -0.89 -12.81 -1.62
CA ALA A 30 -0.33 -12.11 -0.47
C ALA A 30 0.52 -10.90 -0.92
N VAL A 31 1.38 -11.07 -1.92
CA VAL A 31 2.21 -10.00 -2.50
C VAL A 31 1.33 -8.93 -3.17
N LEU A 32 0.26 -9.32 -3.86
CA LEU A 32 -0.70 -8.37 -4.44
C LEU A 32 -1.30 -7.45 -3.35
N PHE A 33 -1.74 -8.01 -2.23
CA PHE A 33 -2.25 -7.21 -1.11
C PHE A 33 -1.16 -6.39 -0.42
N MET A 34 0.07 -6.92 -0.28
CA MET A 34 1.20 -6.16 0.28
C MET A 34 1.56 -4.95 -0.59
N THR A 35 1.61 -5.10 -1.92
CA THR A 35 1.89 -3.98 -2.82
C THR A 35 0.80 -2.90 -2.73
N MET A 36 -0.47 -3.30 -2.65
CA MET A 36 -1.58 -2.37 -2.41
C MET A 36 -1.48 -1.66 -1.05
N LEU A 37 -1.08 -2.39 0.01
CA LEU A 37 -0.82 -1.81 1.34
C LEU A 37 0.28 -0.76 1.29
N PHE A 38 1.36 -1.01 0.54
CA PHE A 38 2.44 -0.05 0.34
C PHE A 38 1.99 1.19 -0.44
N VAL A 39 1.14 1.04 -1.46
CA VAL A 39 0.56 2.19 -2.18
C VAL A 39 -0.20 3.11 -1.20
N LEU A 40 -1.08 2.54 -0.39
CA LEU A 40 -1.92 3.31 0.53
C LEU A 40 -1.11 3.96 1.65
N THR A 41 -0.26 3.18 2.33
CA THR A 41 0.55 3.68 3.46
C THR A 41 1.51 4.79 3.02
N ASN A 42 2.19 4.63 1.88
CA ASN A 42 3.09 5.67 1.37
C ASN A 42 2.32 6.90 0.86
N SER A 43 1.12 6.73 0.30
CA SER A 43 0.25 7.86 -0.08
C SER A 43 -0.18 8.69 1.13
N PHE A 44 -0.46 8.04 2.26
CA PHE A 44 -0.80 8.76 3.50
C PHE A 44 0.42 9.43 4.11
N ARG A 45 1.57 8.74 4.14
CA ARG A 45 2.84 9.34 4.58
C ARG A 45 3.21 10.55 3.75
N TYR A 46 3.02 10.49 2.42
CA TYR A 46 3.22 11.64 1.52
C TYR A 46 2.39 12.85 1.95
N ARG A 47 1.07 12.67 2.11
CA ARG A 47 0.16 13.76 2.49
C ARG A 47 0.54 14.31 3.87
N HIS A 48 0.80 13.45 4.83
CA HIS A 48 1.16 13.84 6.18
C HIS A 48 2.48 14.62 6.22
N MET A 49 3.53 14.12 5.55
CA MET A 49 4.83 14.80 5.45
C MET A 49 4.73 16.16 4.76
N LYS A 50 3.87 16.28 3.72
CA LYS A 50 3.59 17.57 3.09
C LYS A 50 2.99 18.58 4.06
N THR A 51 2.06 18.16 4.93
CA THR A 51 1.48 19.05 5.94
C THR A 51 2.47 19.48 7.01
N LEU A 52 3.55 18.73 7.21
CA LEU A 52 4.62 19.03 8.16
C LEU A 52 5.77 19.85 7.54
N GLY A 53 5.70 20.24 6.27
CA GLY A 53 6.78 20.94 5.57
C GLY A 53 7.97 20.05 5.17
N MET A 54 7.85 18.72 5.31
CA MET A 54 8.89 17.74 4.99
C MET A 54 8.92 17.44 3.47
N HIS A 55 9.28 18.44 2.66
CA HIS A 55 9.14 18.39 1.21
C HIS A 55 9.97 17.27 0.54
N ARG A 56 11.19 17.02 1.02
CA ARG A 56 12.10 16.03 0.43
C ARG A 56 11.62 14.60 0.70
N GLU A 57 11.24 14.33 1.94
CA GLU A 57 10.74 13.04 2.41
C GLU A 57 9.38 12.72 1.78
N ALA A 58 8.52 13.74 1.65
CA ALA A 58 7.27 13.61 0.92
C ALA A 58 7.53 13.17 -0.53
N LYS A 59 8.50 13.78 -1.23
CA LYS A 59 8.83 13.38 -2.62
C LYS A 59 9.25 11.91 -2.70
N TRP A 60 10.02 11.42 -1.73
CA TRP A 60 10.37 9.99 -1.65
C TRP A 60 9.16 9.10 -1.43
N MET A 61 8.24 9.47 -0.54
CA MET A 61 7.01 8.70 -0.35
C MET A 61 6.14 8.66 -1.61
N LEU A 62 6.08 9.75 -2.36
CA LEU A 62 5.38 9.79 -3.64
C LEU A 62 6.00 8.84 -4.66
N VAL A 63 7.35 8.82 -4.76
CA VAL A 63 8.06 7.88 -5.63
C VAL A 63 7.76 6.44 -5.24
N MET A 64 7.77 6.11 -3.94
CA MET A 64 7.43 4.78 -3.45
C MET A 64 5.98 4.40 -3.78
N THR A 65 5.02 5.29 -3.59
CA THR A 65 3.63 5.07 -4.00
C THR A 65 3.53 4.68 -5.47
N ILE A 66 4.25 5.38 -6.36
CA ILE A 66 4.22 5.11 -7.80
C ILE A 66 4.84 3.74 -8.10
N ILE A 67 6.01 3.45 -7.53
CA ILE A 67 6.70 2.16 -7.74
C ILE A 67 5.80 0.99 -7.32
N PHE A 68 5.23 1.05 -6.11
CA PHE A 68 4.34 -0.01 -5.65
C PHE A 68 3.02 -0.06 -6.42
N GLY A 69 2.55 1.06 -6.96
CA GLY A 69 1.39 1.11 -7.85
C GLY A 69 1.65 0.37 -9.16
N VAL A 70 2.82 0.56 -9.76
CA VAL A 70 3.23 -0.19 -10.95
C VAL A 70 3.40 -1.68 -10.62
N LEU A 71 4.11 -1.99 -9.53
CA LEU A 71 4.31 -3.39 -9.10
C LEU A 71 2.98 -4.11 -8.81
N PHE A 72 1.99 -3.42 -8.26
CA PHE A 72 0.65 -3.99 -8.07
C PHE A 72 0.07 -4.50 -9.38
N PHE A 73 0.12 -3.71 -10.45
CA PHE A 73 -0.37 -4.13 -11.77
C PHE A 73 0.48 -5.24 -12.39
N VAL A 74 1.80 -5.24 -12.15
CA VAL A 74 2.68 -6.33 -12.59
C VAL A 74 2.28 -7.65 -11.92
N VAL A 75 2.11 -7.67 -10.59
CA VAL A 75 1.71 -8.87 -9.84
C VAL A 75 0.28 -9.28 -10.21
N LEU A 76 -0.62 -8.32 -10.42
CA LEU A 76 -1.97 -8.64 -10.91
C LEU A 76 -1.92 -9.32 -12.27
N ALA A 77 -1.08 -8.85 -13.18
CA ALA A 77 -0.90 -9.47 -14.49
C ALA A 77 -0.34 -10.90 -14.38
N THR A 78 0.59 -11.17 -13.45
CA THR A 78 1.12 -12.54 -13.25
C THR A 78 0.09 -13.50 -12.68
N ILE A 79 -0.95 -13.01 -11.99
CA ILE A 79 -2.04 -13.86 -11.48
C ILE A 79 -3.08 -14.15 -12.57
N LEU A 80 -3.26 -13.23 -13.53
CA LEU A 80 -4.27 -13.33 -14.59
C LEU A 80 -3.81 -14.10 -15.83
N VAL A 81 -2.51 -14.34 -15.98
CA VAL A 81 -1.88 -15.09 -17.09
C VAL A 81 -1.59 -16.50 -16.63
#